data_AF-A0A3L6JEK9-F1
#
_entry.id   AF-A0A3L6JEK9-F1
#
_cell.length_a   1.000
_cell.length_b   1.000
_cell.length_c   1.000
_cell.angle_alpha   90.00
_cell.angle_beta   90.00
_cell.angle_gamma   90.00
#
_symmetry.space_group_name_H-M   'P 1'
#
loop_
_entity.id
_entity.type
_entity.pdbx_description
1 polymer ?
#
loop_
_entity_poly.entity_id
_entity_poly.type
_entity_poly.pdbx_seq_one_letter_code
_entity_poly.pdbx_strand_id
1 'polypeptide(L)'
;MIVTERIGTTAMEYPAMPETGREVDALNDPEIVRLTALNLELAVKNLMSSKAPPECLVLTADICTHRLMAIPTADGDVKVLVFES
;
A
#
# COMPACT_ATOMS: atom_id res chain seq x y z
N MET A 1 25.43 0.10 -17.47
CA MET A 1 24.83 1.38 -17.09
C MET A 1 23.94 1.11 -15.89
N ILE A 2 24.35 1.51 -14.70
CA ILE A 2 23.55 1.34 -13.48
C ILE A 2 22.79 2.65 -13.32
N VAL A 3 21.47 2.62 -13.54
CA VAL A 3 20.59 3.76 -13.27
C VAL A 3 20.24 3.68 -11.79
N THR A 4 20.93 4.47 -10.98
CA THR A 4 20.61 4.57 -9.55
C THR A 4 19.55 5.65 -9.40
N GLU A 5 18.28 5.26 -9.38
CA GLU A 5 17.21 6.18 -9.00
C GLU A 5 17.26 6.41 -7.48
N ARG A 6 17.25 7.69 -7.08
CA ARG A 6 17.12 8.08 -5.67
C ARG A 6 15.68 7.84 -5.24
N ILE A 7 15.49 7.07 -4.17
CA ILE A 7 14.22 7.01 -3.47
C ILE A 7 14.01 8.38 -2.82
N GLY A 8 13.15 9.20 -3.43
CA GLY A 8 12.64 10.39 -2.77
C GLY A 8 11.74 9.95 -1.62
N THR A 9 12.26 9.97 -0.39
CA THR A 9 11.43 9.79 0.79
C THR A 9 10.63 11.07 1.00
N THR A 10 9.49 11.20 0.32
CA THR A 10 8.48 12.21 0.63
C THR A 10 7.84 11.86 1.97
N ALA A 11 8.59 12.08 3.05
CA ALA A 11 8.09 12.12 4.41
C ALA A 11 7.59 13.54 4.70
N MET A 12 6.67 14.06 3.90
CA MET A 12 5.90 15.26 4.25
C MET A 12 4.48 15.07 3.74
N GLU A 13 3.55 15.22 4.68
CA GLU A 13 2.10 15.00 4.55
C GLU A 13 1.71 13.52 4.61
N TYR A 14 1.52 13.01 5.83
CA TYR A 14 0.48 12.00 6.05
C TYR A 14 -0.80 12.60 5.48
N PRO A 15 -1.34 12.10 4.35
CA PRO A 15 -2.61 12.60 3.87
C PRO A 15 -3.60 12.30 4.98
N ALA A 16 -4.38 13.31 5.39
CA ALA A 16 -5.52 13.10 6.27
C ALA A 16 -6.26 11.85 5.76
N MET A 17 -6.28 10.80 6.60
CA MET A 17 -6.90 9.53 6.25
C MET A 17 -8.30 9.84 5.75
N PRO A 18 -8.68 9.49 4.52
CA PRO A 18 -10.08 9.50 4.16
C PRO A 18 -10.75 8.51 5.12
N GLU A 19 -11.74 8.95 5.89
CA GLU A 19 -12.33 8.15 6.97
C GLU A 19 -13.02 6.86 6.47
N THR A 20 -13.10 6.64 5.15
CA THR A 20 -13.74 5.47 4.55
C THR A 20 -13.00 4.98 3.28
N GLY A 21 -11.82 4.39 3.44
CA GLY A 21 -11.28 3.49 2.40
C GLY A 21 -11.98 2.13 2.47
N ARG A 22 -12.27 1.51 1.32
CA ARG A 22 -12.82 0.13 1.28
C ARG A 22 -11.73 -0.88 1.00
N GLU A 23 -11.93 -2.13 1.40
CA GLU A 23 -11.03 -3.21 0.98
C GLU A 23 -11.10 -3.43 -0.54
N VAL A 24 -9.97 -3.86 -1.09
CA VAL A 24 -9.88 -4.28 -2.50
C VAL A 24 -10.78 -5.50 -2.71
N ASP A 25 -11.66 -5.42 -3.70
CA ASP A 25 -12.51 -6.52 -4.13
C ASP A 25 -11.82 -7.29 -5.26
N ALA A 26 -11.38 -8.51 -4.95
CA ALA A 26 -10.64 -9.36 -5.89
C ALA A 26 -11.42 -9.74 -7.17
N LEU A 27 -12.76 -9.59 -7.17
CA LEU A 27 -13.63 -9.97 -8.28
C LEU A 27 -14.12 -8.78 -9.07
N ASN A 28 -14.42 -7.67 -8.40
CA ASN A 28 -15.10 -6.53 -9.01
C ASN A 28 -14.16 -5.36 -9.32
N ASP A 29 -12.98 -5.27 -8.67
CA ASP A 29 -12.06 -4.17 -8.92
C ASP A 29 -11.35 -4.27 -10.28
N PRO A 30 -11.03 -3.12 -10.89
CA PRO A 30 -10.19 -3.08 -12.09
C PRO A 30 -8.91 -3.90 -11.88
N GLU A 31 -8.48 -4.62 -12.91
CA GLU A 31 -7.30 -5.48 -12.85
C GLU A 31 -6.06 -4.71 -12.36
N ILE A 32 -5.89 -3.46 -12.77
CA ILE A 32 -4.76 -2.63 -12.33
C ILE A 32 -4.79 -2.36 -10.82
N VAL A 33 -5.97 -2.20 -10.22
CA VAL A 33 -6.14 -2.02 -8.76
C VAL A 33 -5.80 -3.32 -8.05
N ARG A 34 -6.33 -4.45 -8.52
CA ARG A 34 -6.08 -5.77 -7.94
C ARG A 34 -4.60 -6.18 -7.99
N LEU A 35 -3.94 -6.00 -9.14
CA LEU A 35 -2.51 -6.29 -9.29
C LEU A 35 -1.64 -5.37 -8.42
N THR A 36 -1.99 -4.09 -8.32
CA THR A 36 -1.26 -3.15 -7.45
C THR A 36 -1.44 -3.52 -5.98
N ALA A 37 -2.65 -3.91 -5.57
CA ALA A 37 -2.94 -4.37 -4.23
C ALA A 37 -2.11 -5.60 -3.84
N LEU A 38 -2.04 -6.61 -4.72
CA LEU A 38 -1.21 -7.80 -4.51
C LEU A 38 0.28 -7.46 -4.35
N ASN A 39 0.78 -6.52 -5.16
CA ASN A 39 2.17 -6.07 -5.05
C ASN A 39 2.43 -5.33 -3.73
N LEU A 40 1.52 -4.45 -3.31
CA LEU A 40 1.62 -3.77 -2.02
C LEU A 40 1.57 -4.75 -0.86
N GLU A 41 0.68 -5.74 -0.91
CA GLU A 41 0.56 -6.79 0.11
C GLU A 41 1.88 -7.56 0.25
N LEU A 42 2.46 -8.01 -0.87
CA LEU A 42 3.74 -8.70 -0.90
C LEU A 42 4.88 -7.81 -0.38
N ALA A 43 4.90 -6.52 -0.74
CA ALA A 43 5.91 -5.58 -0.27
C ALA A 43 5.86 -5.41 1.26
N VAL A 44 4.67 -5.23 1.84
CA VAL A 44 4.49 -5.15 3.29
C VAL A 44 4.89 -6.48 3.96
N LYS A 45 4.46 -7.64 3.42
CA LYS A 45 4.85 -8.97 3.94
C LYS A 45 6.38 -9.19 3.93
N ASN A 46 7.07 -8.71 2.90
CA ASN A 46 8.52 -8.77 2.82
C ASN A 46 9.18 -7.89 3.90
N LEU A 47 8.65 -6.69 4.14
CA LEU A 47 9.15 -5.80 5.20
C LEU A 47 8.90 -6.38 6.59
N MET A 48 7.71 -6.95 6.84
CA MET A 48 7.41 -7.65 8.10
C MET A 48 8.36 -8.84 8.32
N SER A 49 8.63 -9.62 7.28
CA SER A 49 9.57 -10.75 7.32
C SER A 49 11.02 -10.31 7.60
N SER A 50 11.37 -9.07 7.26
CA SER A 50 12.66 -8.46 7.59
C SER A 50 12.78 -7.97 9.05
N LYS A 51 11.76 -8.23 9.88
CA LYS A 51 11.63 -7.74 11.27
C LYS A 51 11.45 -6.22 11.38
N ALA A 52 10.97 -5.57 10.32
CA ALA A 52 10.53 -4.18 10.45
C ALA A 52 9.31 -4.12 11.37
N PRO A 53 9.24 -3.15 12.32
CA PRO A 53 8.10 -3.01 13.21
C PRO A 53 6.80 -2.75 12.41
N PRO A 54 5.76 -3.60 12.52
CA PRO A 54 4.54 -3.47 11.74
C PRO A 54 3.84 -2.12 11.88
N GLU A 55 3.91 -1.50 13.05
CA GLU A 55 3.36 -0.18 13.35
C GLU A 55 3.98 0.96 12.51
N CYS A 56 5.16 0.72 11.94
CA CYS A 56 5.85 1.67 11.05
C CYS A 56 5.60 1.39 9.57
N LEU A 57 4.87 0.32 9.22
CA LEU A 57 4.67 -0.12 7.84
C LEU A 57 3.34 0.38 7.32
N VAL A 58 3.37 1.48 6.58
CA VAL A 58 2.26 1.91 5.72
C VAL A 58 2.85 2.17 4.35
N LEU A 59 2.40 1.42 3.35
CA LEU A 59 2.78 1.66 1.96
C LEU A 59 1.57 2.19 1.21
N THR A 60 1.76 3.27 0.46
CA THR A 60 0.73 3.82 -0.41
C THR A 60 1.17 3.73 -1.87
N ALA A 61 0.20 3.61 -2.76
CA ALA A 61 0.41 3.74 -4.19
C ALA A 61 -0.73 4.52 -4.81
N ASP A 62 -0.41 5.54 -5.58
CA ASP A 62 -1.36 6.27 -6.41
C ASP A 62 -1.33 5.68 -7.82
N ILE A 63 -2.47 5.17 -8.29
CA ILE A 63 -2.63 4.60 -9.63
C ILE A 63 -3.88 5.17 -10.31
N CYS A 64 -3.73 5.75 -11.50
CA CYS A 64 -4.83 6.38 -12.22
C CYS A 64 -5.63 7.36 -11.31
N THR A 65 -6.88 7.03 -10.99
CA THR A 65 -7.81 7.79 -10.13
C THR A 65 -7.96 7.20 -8.72
N HIS A 66 -7.14 6.22 -8.34
CA HIS A 66 -7.24 5.49 -7.08
C HIS A 66 -5.98 5.67 -6.27
N ARG A 67 -6.15 5.84 -4.95
CA ARG A 67 -5.08 5.67 -3.98
C ARG A 67 -5.25 4.34 -3.27
N LEU A 68 -4.18 3.57 -3.16
CA LEU A 68 -4.14 2.34 -2.38
C LEU A 68 -3.28 2.54 -1.14
N MET A 69 -3.65 1.87 -0.05
CA MET A 69 -2.89 1.84 1.20
C MET A 69 -2.83 0.42 1.73
N ALA A 70 -1.63 -0.10 1.94
CA ALA A 70 -1.41 -1.39 2.58
C ALA A 70 -0.90 -1.19 4.01
N ILE A 71 -1.53 -1.89 4.95
CA ILE A 71 -1.30 -1.76 6.39
C ILE A 71 -1.28 -3.16 7.02
N PRO A 72 -0.30 -3.50 7.88
CA PRO A 72 -0.36 -4.71 8.68
C PRO A 72 -1.58 -4.73 9.60
N THR A 73 -2.15 -5.91 9.80
CA THR A 73 -3.20 -6.14 10.80
C THR A 73 -2.60 -6.68 12.10
N ALA A 74 -3.38 -6.64 13.18
CA ALA A 74 -2.97 -7.20 14.47
C ALA A 74 -2.70 -8.72 14.40
N ASP A 75 -3.32 -9.41 13.45
CA ASP A 75 -3.19 -10.86 13.23
C ASP A 75 -1.93 -11.24 12.42
N GLY A 76 -1.15 -10.25 11.96
CA GLY A 76 0.05 -10.46 11.15
C GLY A 76 -0.21 -10.60 9.65
N ASP A 77 -1.44 -10.34 9.22
CA ASP A 77 -1.81 -10.22 7.81
C ASP A 77 -1.61 -8.78 7.30
N VAL A 78 -1.91 -8.55 6.03
CA VAL A 78 -1.85 -7.22 5.41
C VAL A 78 -3.21 -6.90 4.81
N LYS A 79 -3.75 -5.75 5.18
CA LYS A 79 -4.98 -5.20 4.63
C LYS A 79 -4.64 -4.16 3.56
N VAL A 80 -5.28 -4.23 2.40
CA VAL A 80 -5.15 -3.21 1.35
C VAL A 80 -6.48 -2.48 1.17
N LEU A 81 -6.43 -1.15 1.34
CA LEU A 81 -7.55 -0.24 1.18
C LEU A 81 -7.43 0.51 -0.16
N VAL A 82 -8.56 0.73 -0.81
CA VAL A 82 -8.72 1.61 -1.97
C VAL A 82 -9.50 2.84 -1.55
N PHE A 83 -9.02 3.99 -1.99
CA PHE A 83 -9.66 5.28 -1.84
C PHE A 83 -9.96 5.84 -3.23
N GLU A 84 -11.22 6.14 -3.47
CA GLU A 84 -11.66 6.83 -4.68
C GLU A 84 -11.36 8.33 -4.52
N SER A 85 -10.84 8.95 -5.58
CA SER A 85 -10.55 10.40 -5.62
C SER A 85 -11.77 11.22 -6.01
#